data_AF-A0A936QWV2-F1
#
_entry.id   AF-A0A936QWV2-F1
#
_cell.length_a   1.000
_cell.length_b   1.000
_cell.length_c   1.000
_cell.angle_alpha   90.00
_cell.angle_beta   90.00
_cell.angle_gamma   90.00
#
_symmetry.space_group_name_H-M   'P 1'
#
loop_
_entity.id
_entity.type
_entity.pdbx_description
1 polymer ?
#
loop_
_entity_poly.entity_id
_entity_poly.type
_entity_poly.pdbx_seq_one_letter_code
_entity_poly.pdbx_strand_id
1 'polypeptide(L)' 'MMTLHTIRQALKDRRLDKVAAATGLHPNTIRDIRDNEDANPTWRVLSALSEYLEGGGAAAAERDSGAGQ' A
#
# COMPACT_ATOMS: atom_id res chain seq x y z
N MET A 1 7.94 6.93 0.88
CA MET A 1 7.23 6.69 2.16
C MET A 1 6.02 7.62 2.24
N MET A 2 4.83 7.04 2.15
CA MET A 2 3.56 7.74 2.16
C MET A 2 3.08 8.09 3.58
N THR A 3 2.21 9.09 3.69
CA THR A 3 1.52 9.40 4.95
C THR A 3 0.41 8.40 5.21
N LEU A 4 0.02 8.23 6.48
CA LEU A 4 -1.11 7.38 6.89
C LEU A 4 -2.38 7.70 6.11
N HIS A 5 -2.67 8.99 5.91
CA HIS A 5 -3.83 9.44 5.13
C HIS A 5 -3.78 8.94 3.68
N THR A 6 -2.62 9.11 3.01
CA THR A 6 -2.44 8.65 1.63
C THR A 6 -2.55 7.13 1.52
N ILE A 7 -1.96 6.39 2.45
CA ILE A 7 -2.07 4.92 2.52
C ILE A 7 -3.54 4.52 2.68
N ARG A 8 -4.28 5.19 3.56
CA ARG A 8 -5.71 4.93 3.77
C ARG A 8 -6.52 5.11 2.49
N GLN A 9 -6.30 6.20 1.74
CA GLN A 9 -6.99 6.42 0.47
C GLN A 9 -6.59 5.38 -0.58
N ALA A 10 -5.29 5.07 -0.70
CA ALA A 10 -4.80 4.07 -1.63
C ALA A 10 -5.34 2.66 -1.32
N LEU A 11 -5.58 2.35 -0.05
CA LEU A 11 -6.20 1.09 0.38
C LEU A 11 -7.70 0.99 0.03
N LYS A 12 -8.40 2.12 -0.17
CA LYS A 12 -9.82 2.08 -0.59
C LYS A 12 -10.00 1.57 -2.00
N ASP A 13 -9.04 1.86 -2.88
CA ASP A 13 -9.06 1.45 -4.29
C ASP A 13 -8.56 -0.01 -4.50
N ARG A 14 -7.99 -0.63 -3.45
CA ARG A 14 -7.33 -1.94 -3.55
C ARG A 14 -8.11 -3.03 -2.82
N ARG A 15 -7.96 -4.28 -3.29
CA ARG A 15 -8.51 -5.46 -2.62
C ARG A 15 -7.65 -5.83 -1.41
N LEU A 16 -8.21 -5.70 -0.20
CA LEU A 16 -7.53 -5.97 1.07
C LEU A 16 -6.88 -7.36 1.11
N ASP A 17 -7.52 -8.40 0.55
CA ASP A 17 -6.97 -9.76 0.51
C ASP A 17 -5.64 -9.85 -0.26
N LYS A 18 -5.52 -9.08 -1.36
CA LYS A 18 -4.30 -9.04 -2.17
C LYS A 18 -3.18 -8.29 -1.46
N VAL A 19 -3.54 -7.18 -0.80
CA VAL A 19 -2.59 -6.41 0.01
C VAL A 19 -2.08 -7.26 1.17
N ALA A 20 -2.96 -7.98 1.87
CA ALA A 20 -2.61 -8.89 2.96
C ALA A 20 -1.63 -9.99 2.50
N ALA A 21 -1.94 -10.64 1.38
CA ALA A 21 -1.08 -11.68 0.81
C ALA A 21 0.30 -11.16 0.40
N ALA A 22 0.38 -9.93 -0.14
CA ALA A 22 1.63 -9.34 -0.61
C ALA A 22 2.49 -8.76 0.52
N THR A 23 1.87 -8.19 1.55
CA THR A 23 2.57 -7.55 2.67
C THR A 23 2.81 -8.50 3.84
N GLY A 24 2.15 -9.67 3.85
CA GLY A 24 2.16 -10.59 4.99
C GLY A 24 1.40 -10.06 6.21
N LEU A 25 0.60 -9.00 6.04
CA LEU A 25 -0.20 -8.40 7.11
C LEU A 25 -1.57 -9.07 7.22
N HIS A 26 -2.13 -9.05 8.43
CA HIS A 26 -3.47 -9.60 8.65
C HIS A 26 -4.54 -8.69 8.00
N PRO A 27 -5.52 -9.23 7.26
CA PRO A 27 -6.53 -8.43 6.56
C PRO A 27 -7.35 -7.54 7.50
N ASN A 28 -7.62 -7.98 8.73
CA ASN A 28 -8.27 -7.13 9.74
C ASN A 28 -7.45 -5.89 10.11
N THR A 29 -6.12 -5.99 10.17
CA THR A 29 -5.24 -4.85 10.46
C THR A 29 -5.30 -3.83 9.33
N ILE A 30 -5.31 -4.29 8.08
CA ILE A 30 -5.42 -3.41 6.91
C ILE A 30 -6.81 -2.76 6.86
N ARG A 31 -7.86 -3.52 7.17
CA ARG A 31 -9.23 -3.00 7.29
C ARG A 31 -9.31 -1.92 8.37
N ASP A 32 -8.71 -2.16 9.54
CA ASP A 32 -8.67 -1.19 10.63
C ASP A 32 -7.95 0.10 10.19
N ILE A 33 -6.80 0.00 9.54
CA ILE A 33 -6.10 1.17 8.99
C ILE A 33 -6.95 1.94 7.96
N ARG A 34 -7.77 1.22 7.17
CA ARG A 34 -8.64 1.82 6.15
C ARG A 34 -9.85 2.55 6.75
N ASP A 35 -10.55 1.88 7.68
CA ASP A 35 -11.87 2.30 8.16
C ASP A 35 -11.83 3.02 9.51
N ASN A 36 -10.86 2.71 10.37
CA ASN A 36 -10.70 3.33 11.68
C ASN A 36 -9.77 4.55 11.59
N GLU A 37 -10.31 5.73 11.93
CA GLU A 37 -9.56 6.98 11.83
C GLU A 37 -8.44 7.09 12.87
N ASP A 38 -8.67 6.54 14.06
CA ASP A 38 -7.78 6.48 15.21
C ASP A 38 -6.85 5.25 15.21
N ALA A 39 -6.81 4.50 14.10
CA ALA A 39 -5.89 3.39 13.97
C ALA A 39 -4.45 3.88 14.21
N ASN A 40 -3.76 3.22 15.14
CA ASN A 40 -2.35 3.48 15.46
C ASN A 40 -1.46 2.32 14.99
N PRO A 41 -1.28 2.14 13.66
CA PRO A 41 -0.43 1.09 13.14
C PRO A 41 1.03 1.34 13.49
N THR A 42 1.77 0.28 13.75
CA THR A 42 3.20 0.37 14.00
C THR A 42 3.97 0.80 12.74
N TRP A 43 5.14 1.41 12.94
CA TRP A 43 6.01 1.85 11.83
C TRP A 43 6.31 0.74 10.82
N ARG A 44 6.48 -0.51 11.29
CA ARG A 44 6.69 -1.68 10.44
C ARG A 44 5.52 -1.95 9.48
N VAL A 45 4.28 -1.76 9.95
CA VAL A 45 3.07 -1.93 9.14
C VAL A 45 2.99 -0.83 8.07
N LEU A 46 3.27 0.40 8.46
CA LEU A 46 3.28 1.54 7.53
C LEU A 46 4.35 1.41 6.46
N SER A 47 5.57 0.98 6.82
CA SER A 47 6.64 0.73 5.85
C SER A 47 6.22 -0.33 4.82
N ALA A 48 5.74 -1.50 5.28
CA ALA A 48 5.33 -2.58 4.39
C ALA A 48 4.19 -2.18 3.44
N LEU A 49 3.20 -1.43 3.94
CA LEU A 49 2.12 -0.91 3.10
C LEU A 49 2.62 0.13 2.11
N SER A 50 3.50 1.05 2.54
CA SER A 50 4.11 2.05 1.69
C SER A 50 4.92 1.41 0.57
N GLU A 51 5.77 0.43 0.90
CA GLU A 51 6.59 -0.32 -0.06
C GLU A 51 5.72 -1.08 -1.07
N TYR A 52 4.62 -1.69 -0.64
CA TYR A 52 3.69 -2.35 -1.55
C TYR A 52 2.95 -1.36 -2.48
N LEU A 53 2.49 -0.24 -1.93
CA LEU A 53 1.73 0.76 -2.70
C LEU A 53 2.62 1.54 -3.66
N GLU A 54 3.84 1.88 -3.24
CA GLU A 54 4.86 2.54 -4.07
C GLU A 54 5.43 1.54 -5.10
N GLY A 55 5.76 0.32 -4.68
CA GLY A 55 6.38 -0.71 -5.54
C GLY A 55 5.42 -1.36 -6.54
N GLY A 56 4.14 -1.53 -6.19
CA GLY A 56 3.10 -2.09 -7.07
C GLY A 56 2.33 -1.03 -7.89
N GLY A 57 2.57 0.25 -7.62
CA GLY A 57 2.00 1.39 -8.35
C GLY A 57 2.96 2.04 -9.35
N ALA A 58 4.27 2.04 -9.07
CA ALA A 58 5.26 2.71 -9.92
C ALA A 58 5.92 1.77 -10.96
N ALA A 59 6.00 0.46 -10.70
CA ALA A 59 6.66 -0.48 -11.62
C ALA A 59 5.92 -0.72 -12.96
N ALA A 60 4.70 -0.18 -13.11
CA ALA A 60 3.95 -0.22 -14.37
C ALA A 60 4.15 1.05 -15.24
N ALA A 61 4.70 2.14 -14.71
CA ALA A 61 4.94 3.38 -15.46
C ALA A 61 6.38 3.49 -16.00
N GLU A 62 7.36 2.87 -15.34
CA GLU A 62 8.79 2.92 -15.72
C GLU A 62 9.26 1.63 -16.43
N ARG A 63 8.41 1.08 -17.32
CA ARG A 63 8.84 0.10 -18.34
C ARG A 63 8.42 0.50 -19.76
N ASP A 64 7.84 1.70 -19.91
CA ASP A 64 7.50 2.32 -21.19
C ASP A 64 8.23 3.66 -21.34
N SER A 65 9.56 3.62 -21.22
CA SER A 65 10.44 4.72 -21.60
C SER A 65 11.84 4.14 -21.82
N GLY A 66 12.10 3.75 -23.07
CA GLY A 66 13.39 3.19 -23.47
C GLY A 66 13.37 2.30 -24.72
N ALA A 67 12.48 2.54 -25.67
CA ALA A 67 12.68 2.11 -27.05
C ALA A 67 13.40 3.24 -27.81
N GLY A 68 14.59 2.95 -28.35
CA GLY A 68 15.33 3.79 -29.31
C GLY A 68 15.98 5.03 -28.67
N GLN A 69 17.25 5.32 -28.90
CA GLN A 69 18.07 5.15 -30.10
C GLN A 69 19.54 4.96 -29.71
#